data_AF-A0A8T4WB01-F1
#
_entry.id   AF-A0A8T4WB01-F1
#
_cell.length_a   1.000
_cell.length_b   1.000
_cell.length_c   1.000
_cell.angle_alpha   90.00
_cell.angle_beta   90.00
_cell.angle_gamma   90.00
#
_symmetry.space_group_name_H-M   'P 1'
#
loop_
_entity.id
_entity.type
_entity.pdbx_description
1 polymer ?
#
loop_
_entity_poly.entity_id
_entity_poly.type
_entity_poly.pdbx_seq_one_letter_code
_entity_poly.pdbx_strand_id
1 'polypeptide(L)'
;MGLTRAFAKRGLIPSGQKVSELRENLARLMVESAIVLHDRFGEEGLDALSEVFRRLGEEDAEEMKSRLGLGETLQDAVDAWRVVGHIMGAKMKVVEVSSNRVNTEHPYCPQHEKFNERGRLYCESVCLPYVRAIAEGVAPSVKMEVIEPANEDKTCIKSLVVRGSSE
;
A
#
# COMPACT_ATOMS: atom_id res chain seq x y z
N MET A 1 37.94 -5.36 -8.97
CA MET A 1 36.85 -5.29 -7.96
C MET A 1 36.44 -3.83 -7.82
N GLY A 2 35.26 -3.45 -8.33
CA GLY A 2 34.90 -2.04 -8.60
C GLY A 2 34.67 -1.18 -7.36
N LEU A 3 34.92 0.12 -7.51
CA LEU A 3 34.75 1.17 -6.50
C LEU A 3 33.39 1.10 -5.79
N THR A 4 32.32 0.76 -6.51
CA THR A 4 30.96 0.57 -5.99
C THR A 4 30.90 -0.42 -4.81
N ARG A 5 31.63 -1.54 -4.89
CA ARG A 5 31.69 -2.55 -3.81
C ARG A 5 32.41 -2.01 -2.57
N ALA A 6 33.44 -1.18 -2.76
CA ALA A 6 34.18 -0.57 -1.66
C ALA A 6 33.36 0.49 -0.92
N PHE A 7 32.60 1.33 -1.65
CA PHE A 7 31.67 2.28 -1.07
C PHE A 7 30.52 1.59 -0.32
N ALA A 8 29.93 0.54 -0.91
CA ALA A 8 28.85 -0.23 -0.28
C ALA A 8 29.28 -0.86 1.05
N LYS A 9 30.47 -1.49 1.10
CA LYS A 9 31.02 -2.06 2.34
C LYS A 9 31.25 -1.05 3.45
N ARG A 10 31.43 0.23 3.11
CA ARG A 10 31.63 1.32 4.07
C ARG A 10 30.32 2.03 4.42
N GLY A 11 29.17 1.50 3.99
CA GLY A 11 27.85 2.09 4.25
C GLY A 11 27.56 3.36 3.43
N LEU A 12 28.42 3.71 2.47
CA LEU A 12 28.36 4.95 1.69
C LEU A 12 27.49 4.81 0.42
N ILE A 13 26.41 4.03 0.50
CA ILE A 13 25.41 3.97 -0.56
C ILE A 13 24.54 5.23 -0.44
N PRO A 14 24.32 5.99 -1.53
CA PRO A 14 23.42 7.14 -1.55
C PRO A 14 22.03 6.81 -1.00
N SER A 15 21.43 7.72 -0.23
CA SER A 15 20.15 7.47 0.46
C SER A 15 19.02 7.10 -0.50
N GLY A 16 18.94 7.73 -1.68
CA GLY A 16 17.95 7.37 -2.70
C GLY A 16 18.10 5.93 -3.20
N GLN A 17 19.34 5.46 -3.40
CA GLN A 17 19.59 4.07 -3.78
C GLN A 17 19.23 3.10 -2.64
N LYS A 18 19.57 3.42 -1.39
CA LYS A 18 19.17 2.62 -0.22
C LYS A 18 17.65 2.45 -0.15
N VAL A 19 16.90 3.54 -0.32
CA VAL A 19 15.44 3.52 -0.28
C VAL A 19 14.85 2.68 -1.43
N SER A 20 15.39 2.83 -2.65
CA SER A 20 14.96 2.01 -3.80
C SER A 20 15.16 0.52 -3.55
N GLU A 21 16.35 0.13 -3.06
CA GLU A 21 16.68 -1.26 -2.73
C GLU A 21 15.77 -1.82 -1.62
N LEU A 22 15.49 -1.02 -0.58
CA LEU A 22 14.57 -1.45 0.49
C LEU A 22 13.15 -1.66 -0.01
N ARG A 23 12.65 -0.77 -0.87
CA ARG A 23 11.32 -0.91 -1.49
C ARG A 23 11.22 -2.16 -2.34
N GLU A 24 12.21 -2.41 -3.18
CA GLU A 24 12.23 -3.59 -4.04
C GLU A 24 12.28 -4.88 -3.21
N ASN A 25 13.13 -4.93 -2.19
CA ASN A 25 13.20 -6.08 -1.28
C ASN A 25 11.89 -6.30 -0.52
N LEU A 26 11.21 -5.23 -0.09
CA LEU A 26 9.91 -5.32 0.57
C LEU A 26 8.82 -5.82 -0.37
N ALA A 27 8.75 -5.30 -1.60
CA ALA A 27 7.79 -5.76 -2.61
C ALA A 27 8.02 -7.24 -2.94
N ARG A 28 9.29 -7.68 -3.06
CA ARG A 28 9.61 -9.09 -3.24
C ARG A 28 9.16 -9.93 -2.05
N LEU A 29 9.41 -9.48 -0.82
CA LEU A 29 8.99 -10.20 0.39
C LEU A 29 7.46 -10.39 0.42
N MET A 30 6.71 -9.33 0.11
CA MET A 30 5.24 -9.36 0.03
C MET A 30 4.77 -10.43 -0.97
N VAL A 31 5.35 -10.45 -2.17
CA VAL A 31 4.99 -11.38 -3.24
C VAL A 31 5.35 -12.82 -2.89
N GLU A 32 6.58 -13.07 -2.45
CA GLU A 32 7.04 -14.42 -2.12
C GLU A 32 6.27 -15.00 -0.92
N SER A 33 5.93 -14.16 0.07
CA SER A 33 5.12 -14.60 1.21
C SER A 33 3.72 -15.02 0.76
N ALA A 34 3.09 -14.25 -0.13
CA ALA A 34 1.78 -14.59 -0.69
C ALA A 34 1.81 -15.90 -1.47
N ILE A 35 2.82 -16.09 -2.33
CA ILE A 35 3.00 -17.34 -3.10
C ILE A 35 3.19 -18.52 -2.15
N VAL A 36 4.14 -18.45 -1.22
CA VAL A 36 4.45 -19.58 -0.32
C VAL A 36 3.25 -19.95 0.55
N LEU A 37 2.51 -18.96 1.07
CA LEU A 37 1.33 -19.21 1.89
C LEU A 37 0.17 -19.78 1.08
N HIS A 38 -0.08 -19.23 -0.11
CA HIS A 38 -1.08 -19.78 -1.01
C HIS A 38 -0.74 -21.22 -1.43
N ASP A 39 0.50 -21.50 -1.81
CA ASP A 39 0.89 -22.84 -2.29
C ASP A 39 0.80 -23.91 -1.21
N ARG A 40 1.00 -23.54 0.06
CA ARG A 40 0.96 -24.48 1.20
C ARG A 40 -0.41 -24.62 1.82
N PHE A 41 -1.18 -23.55 1.89
CA PHE A 41 -2.40 -23.46 2.69
C PHE A 41 -3.62 -22.94 1.91
N GLY A 42 -3.48 -22.66 0.62
CA GLY A 42 -4.54 -22.10 -0.21
C GLY A 42 -5.04 -20.74 0.29
N GLU A 43 -6.35 -20.54 0.23
CA GLU A 43 -7.00 -19.30 0.65
C GLU A 43 -6.85 -19.05 2.16
N GLU A 44 -6.79 -20.07 3.01
CA GLU A 44 -6.54 -19.89 4.46
C GLU A 44 -5.16 -19.24 4.71
N GLY A 45 -4.17 -19.56 3.87
CA GLY A 45 -2.86 -18.92 3.91
C GLY A 45 -2.91 -17.45 3.51
N LEU A 46 -3.75 -17.12 2.53
CA LEU A 46 -3.96 -15.74 2.09
C LEU A 46 -4.79 -14.93 3.09
N ASP A 47 -5.75 -15.55 3.78
CA ASP A 47 -6.50 -14.92 4.87
C ASP A 47 -5.58 -14.58 6.04
N ALA A 48 -4.69 -15.51 6.43
CA ALA A 48 -3.68 -15.25 7.45
C ALA A 48 -2.74 -14.10 7.04
N LEU A 49 -2.35 -14.03 5.77
CA LEU A 49 -1.54 -12.93 5.25
C LEU A 49 -2.31 -11.59 5.27
N SER A 50 -3.58 -11.61 4.89
CA SER A 50 -4.47 -10.44 4.93
C SER A 50 -4.58 -9.87 6.34
N GLU A 51 -4.70 -10.75 7.34
CA GLU A 51 -4.74 -10.38 8.76
C GLU A 51 -3.43 -9.73 9.22
N VAL A 52 -2.27 -10.23 8.78
CA VAL A 52 -0.98 -9.59 9.07
C VAL A 52 -0.95 -8.17 8.51
N PHE A 53 -1.30 -7.98 7.25
CA PHE A 53 -1.29 -6.65 6.62
C PHE A 53 -2.34 -5.71 7.20
N ARG A 54 -3.50 -6.21 7.62
CA ARG A 54 -4.50 -5.42 8.35
C ARG A 54 -3.92 -4.89 9.66
N ARG A 55 -3.33 -5.74 10.50
CA ARG A 55 -2.75 -5.34 11.79
C ARG A 55 -1.62 -4.33 11.63
N LEU A 56 -0.73 -4.54 10.67
CA LEU A 56 0.33 -3.57 10.34
C LEU A 56 -0.26 -2.22 9.93
N GLY A 57 -1.32 -2.22 9.12
CA GLY A 57 -2.00 -0.99 8.73
C GLY A 57 -2.66 -0.27 9.89
N GLU A 58 -3.17 -0.99 10.90
CA GLU A 58 -3.75 -0.42 12.12
C GLU A 58 -2.67 0.23 13.00
N GLU A 59 -1.55 -0.47 13.19
CA GLU A 59 -0.38 0.07 13.91
C GLU A 59 0.16 1.33 13.23
N ASP A 60 0.34 1.28 11.90
CA ASP A 60 0.82 2.41 11.11
C ASP A 60 -0.17 3.58 11.12
N ALA A 61 -1.49 3.33 11.15
CA ALA A 61 -2.49 4.39 11.25
C ALA A 61 -2.29 5.23 12.52
N GLU A 62 -2.17 4.57 13.67
CA GLU A 62 -1.96 5.21 14.97
C GLU A 62 -0.61 5.96 15.01
N GLU A 63 0.45 5.34 14.52
CA GLU A 63 1.76 5.99 14.42
C GLU A 63 1.73 7.22 13.52
N MET A 64 1.05 7.14 12.37
CA MET A 64 0.94 8.24 11.43
C MET A 64 0.16 9.41 12.02
N LYS A 65 -0.95 9.16 12.72
CA LYS A 65 -1.69 10.21 13.45
C LYS A 65 -0.77 10.94 14.43
N SER A 66 -0.05 10.19 15.25
CA SER A 66 0.84 10.77 16.26
C SER A 66 2.02 11.54 15.64
N ARG A 67 2.71 10.94 14.67
CA ARG A 67 3.98 11.46 14.14
C ARG A 67 3.81 12.58 13.12
N LEU A 68 2.72 12.54 12.35
CA LEU A 68 2.45 13.51 11.28
C LEU A 68 1.41 14.55 11.71
N GLY A 69 0.75 14.37 12.86
CA GLY A 69 -0.30 15.26 13.34
C GLY A 69 -1.56 15.19 12.49
N LEU A 70 -1.88 14.01 11.93
CA LEU A 70 -3.12 13.82 11.17
C LEU A 70 -4.33 13.88 12.09
N GLY A 71 -5.38 14.54 11.62
CA GLY A 71 -6.70 14.52 12.25
C GLY A 71 -7.47 13.24 11.91
N GLU A 72 -8.79 13.37 11.79
CA GLU A 72 -9.71 12.25 11.49
C GLU A 72 -10.66 12.59 10.32
N THR A 73 -10.22 13.46 9.41
CA THR A 73 -11.01 13.87 8.25
C THR A 73 -10.77 12.97 7.04
N LEU A 74 -11.63 13.09 6.02
CA LEU A 74 -11.39 12.44 4.72
C LEU A 74 -10.03 12.82 4.13
N GLN A 75 -9.64 14.10 4.26
CA GLN A 75 -8.37 14.58 3.73
C GLN A 75 -7.17 13.99 4.49
N ASP A 76 -7.27 13.83 5.82
CA ASP A 76 -6.24 13.17 6.62
C ASP A 76 -6.00 11.72 6.16
N ALA A 77 -7.07 10.97 5.89
CA ALA A 77 -6.98 9.62 5.36
C ALA A 77 -6.37 9.57 3.94
N VAL A 78 -6.70 10.54 3.07
CA VAL A 78 -6.08 10.68 1.74
C VAL A 78 -4.59 11.00 1.87
N ASP A 79 -4.21 11.88 2.79
CA ASP A 79 -2.81 12.24 3.01
C ASP A 79 -2.00 11.08 3.60
N ALA A 80 -2.62 10.25 4.44
CA ALA A 80 -2.01 8.99 4.88
C ALA A 80 -1.69 8.07 3.69
N TRP A 81 -2.64 7.88 2.76
CA TRP A 81 -2.37 7.13 1.53
C TRP A 81 -1.28 7.75 0.66
N ARG A 82 -1.21 9.08 0.57
CA ARG A 82 -0.13 9.77 -0.17
C ARG A 82 1.24 9.47 0.44
N VAL A 83 1.34 9.49 1.76
CA VAL A 83 2.58 9.16 2.47
C VAL A 83 2.99 7.72 2.19
N VAL A 84 2.07 6.76 2.33
CA VAL A 84 2.33 5.35 1.98
C VAL A 84 2.75 5.22 0.53
N GLY A 85 2.06 5.88 -0.39
CA GLY A 85 2.38 5.88 -1.82
C GLY A 85 3.80 6.38 -2.09
N HIS A 86 4.20 7.51 -1.48
CA HIS A 86 5.56 8.04 -1.58
C HIS A 86 6.60 7.10 -0.98
N ILE A 87 6.31 6.46 0.16
CA ILE A 87 7.20 5.49 0.82
C ILE A 87 7.37 4.23 -0.03
N MET A 88 6.31 3.75 -0.66
CA MET A 88 6.34 2.55 -1.50
C MET A 88 6.81 2.83 -2.93
N GLY A 89 6.86 4.10 -3.34
CA GLY A 89 7.21 4.49 -4.71
C GLY A 89 6.07 4.36 -5.71
N ALA A 90 4.82 4.27 -5.23
CA ALA A 90 3.64 4.30 -6.09
C ALA A 90 3.37 5.73 -6.59
N LYS A 91 2.87 5.85 -7.83
CA LYS A 91 2.30 7.12 -8.30
C LYS A 91 0.81 7.06 -8.07
N MET A 92 0.31 7.95 -7.23
CA MET A 92 -1.10 8.08 -6.92
C MET A 92 -1.63 9.42 -7.44
N LYS A 93 -2.71 9.36 -8.20
CA LYS A 93 -3.47 10.54 -8.62
C LYS A 93 -4.75 10.60 -7.81
N VAL A 94 -4.97 11.73 -7.15
CA VAL A 94 -6.14 11.98 -6.32
C VAL A 94 -7.15 12.78 -7.14
N VAL A 95 -8.38 12.30 -7.21
CA VAL A 95 -9.50 12.92 -7.91
C VAL A 95 -10.60 13.18 -6.90
N GLU A 96 -10.80 14.44 -6.55
CA GLU A 96 -11.94 14.86 -5.73
C GLU A 96 -13.22 14.69 -6.56
N VAL A 97 -14.12 13.84 -6.08
CA VAL A 97 -15.40 13.57 -6.76
C VAL A 97 -16.50 14.45 -6.17
N SER A 98 -16.48 14.63 -4.84
CA SER A 98 -17.41 15.44 -4.07
C SER A 98 -16.79 15.78 -2.71
N SER A 99 -17.52 16.53 -1.88
CA SER A 99 -17.10 16.83 -0.49
C SER A 99 -17.00 15.61 0.42
N ASN A 100 -17.60 14.47 0.03
CA ASN A 100 -17.64 13.25 0.82
C ASN A 100 -16.95 12.05 0.13
N ARG A 101 -16.35 12.25 -1.05
CA ARG A 101 -15.74 11.17 -1.85
C ARG A 101 -14.49 11.64 -2.58
N VAL A 102 -13.43 10.85 -2.43
CA VAL A 102 -12.16 11.04 -3.16
C VAL A 102 -11.76 9.73 -3.80
N ASN A 103 -11.50 9.75 -5.10
CA ASN A 103 -10.95 8.63 -5.84
C ASN A 103 -9.42 8.72 -5.89
N THR A 104 -8.77 7.55 -5.85
CA THR A 104 -7.34 7.40 -6.02
C THR A 104 -7.06 6.40 -7.14
N GLU A 105 -6.48 6.93 -8.20
CA GLU A 105 -5.97 6.17 -9.33
C GLU A 105 -4.48 5.91 -9.09
N HIS A 106 -3.98 4.73 -9.46
CA HIS A 106 -2.56 4.41 -9.31
C HIS A 106 -1.88 4.28 -10.68
N PRO A 107 -1.58 5.37 -11.42
CA PRO A 107 -0.87 5.29 -12.70
C PRO A 107 0.41 4.42 -12.68
N TYR A 108 0.99 4.22 -11.49
CA TYR A 108 2.07 3.27 -11.28
C TYR A 108 1.95 2.61 -9.89
N CYS A 109 2.03 1.28 -9.84
CA CYS A 109 2.03 0.49 -8.61
C CYS A 109 3.16 -0.56 -8.63
N PRO A 110 4.23 -0.39 -7.83
CA PRO A 110 5.35 -1.34 -7.78
C PRO A 110 4.93 -2.77 -7.40
N GLN A 111 3.95 -2.91 -6.50
CA GLN A 111 3.44 -4.22 -6.09
C GLN A 111 2.75 -4.93 -7.26
N HIS A 112 1.96 -4.18 -8.05
CA HIS A 112 1.29 -4.71 -9.23
C HIS A 112 2.29 -5.23 -10.26
N GLU A 113 3.38 -4.50 -10.54
CA GLU A 113 4.45 -4.99 -11.41
C GLU A 113 5.05 -6.30 -10.90
N LYS A 114 5.37 -6.37 -9.60
CA LYS A 114 5.96 -7.58 -9.01
C LYS A 114 5.01 -8.77 -8.96
N PHE A 115 3.72 -8.53 -8.79
CA PHE A 115 2.71 -9.58 -8.89
C PHE A 115 2.55 -10.09 -10.32
N ASN A 116 2.51 -9.18 -11.31
CA ASN A 116 2.46 -9.53 -12.72
C ASN A 116 3.68 -10.34 -13.17
N GLU A 117 4.89 -10.01 -12.69
CA GLU A 117 6.11 -10.80 -12.93
C GLU A 117 5.96 -12.28 -12.49
N ARG A 118 5.02 -12.58 -11.58
CA ARG A 118 4.75 -13.93 -11.05
C ARG A 118 3.44 -14.54 -11.55
N GLY A 119 2.72 -13.85 -12.44
CA GLY A 119 1.49 -14.36 -13.06
C GLY A 119 0.27 -14.45 -12.13
N ARG A 120 0.30 -13.79 -10.96
CA ARG A 120 -0.86 -13.72 -10.06
C ARG A 120 -0.84 -12.46 -9.20
N LEU A 121 -2.01 -11.83 -9.10
CA LEU A 121 -2.26 -10.68 -8.23
C LEU A 121 -2.69 -11.13 -6.83
N TYR A 122 -2.04 -10.58 -5.80
CA TYR A 122 -2.40 -10.79 -4.39
C TYR A 122 -2.81 -9.48 -3.70
N CYS A 123 -3.35 -8.52 -4.46
CA CYS A 123 -3.72 -7.20 -3.94
C CYS A 123 -4.74 -7.31 -2.79
N GLU A 124 -5.72 -8.22 -2.91
CA GLU A 124 -6.75 -8.46 -1.90
C GLU A 124 -6.19 -9.00 -0.58
N SER A 125 -5.04 -9.67 -0.62
CA SER A 125 -4.42 -10.29 0.57
C SER A 125 -3.25 -9.51 1.15
N VAL A 126 -2.82 -8.44 0.47
CA VAL A 126 -1.60 -7.68 0.83
C VAL A 126 -1.88 -6.19 0.85
N CYS A 127 -2.12 -5.60 -0.32
CA CYS A 127 -2.24 -4.15 -0.47
C CYS A 127 -3.52 -3.62 0.17
N LEU A 128 -4.67 -4.21 -0.21
CA LEU A 128 -5.98 -3.72 0.15
C LEU A 128 -6.27 -3.80 1.66
N PRO A 129 -5.93 -4.89 2.38
CA PRO A 129 -6.11 -4.94 3.83
C PRO A 129 -5.31 -3.87 4.55
N TYR A 130 -4.06 -3.65 4.13
CA TYR A 130 -3.16 -2.65 4.71
C TYR A 130 -3.65 -1.22 4.49
N VAL A 131 -3.89 -0.82 3.25
CA VAL A 131 -4.31 0.57 2.96
C VAL A 131 -5.72 0.86 3.46
N ARG A 132 -6.61 -0.15 3.51
CA ARG A 132 -7.91 -0.03 4.18
C ARG A 132 -7.73 0.30 5.65
N ALA A 133 -6.95 -0.52 6.36
CA ALA A 133 -6.68 -0.35 7.78
C ALA A 133 -6.09 1.03 8.09
N ILE A 134 -5.17 1.52 7.25
CA ILE A 134 -4.61 2.87 7.39
C ILE A 134 -5.68 3.94 7.28
N ALA A 135 -6.45 3.97 6.19
CA ALA A 135 -7.42 5.04 5.97
C ALA A 135 -8.53 5.04 7.03
N GLU A 136 -9.08 3.86 7.32
CA GLU A 136 -10.18 3.72 8.27
C GLU A 136 -9.70 3.83 9.74
N GLY A 137 -8.42 3.56 10.03
CA GLY A 137 -7.80 3.82 11.33
C GLY A 137 -7.46 5.30 11.54
N VAL A 138 -6.97 5.99 10.50
CA VAL A 138 -6.72 7.43 10.55
C VAL A 138 -8.03 8.19 10.75
N ALA A 139 -9.05 7.88 9.93
CA ALA A 139 -10.35 8.51 9.99
C ALA A 139 -11.46 7.43 10.08
N PRO A 140 -11.95 7.09 11.29
CA PRO A 140 -12.99 6.07 11.48
C PRO A 140 -14.34 6.38 10.82
N SER A 141 -14.56 7.66 10.49
CA SER A 141 -15.72 8.13 9.72
C SER A 141 -15.61 7.81 8.23
N VAL A 142 -14.45 7.36 7.74
CA VAL A 142 -14.21 7.03 6.33
C VAL A 142 -14.35 5.53 6.09
N LYS A 143 -14.70 5.16 4.86
CA LYS A 143 -14.70 3.79 4.36
C LYS A 143 -13.94 3.72 3.05
N MET A 144 -13.10 2.70 2.90
CA MET A 144 -12.49 2.39 1.61
C MET A 144 -13.42 1.55 0.74
N GLU A 145 -13.56 1.94 -0.52
CA GLU A 145 -14.22 1.17 -1.58
C GLU A 145 -13.24 0.87 -2.71
N VAL A 146 -13.32 -0.33 -3.27
CA VAL A 146 -12.61 -0.67 -4.52
C VAL A 146 -13.58 -0.38 -5.65
N ILE A 147 -13.30 0.66 -6.42
CA ILE A 147 -14.10 1.02 -7.60
C ILE A 147 -13.76 0.09 -8.74
N GLU A 148 -12.48 -0.20 -8.91
CA GLU A 148 -11.98 -1.10 -9.93
C GLU A 148 -10.80 -1.91 -9.37
N PRO A 149 -10.88 -3.25 -9.34
CA PRO A 149 -9.75 -4.08 -8.93
C PRO A 149 -8.63 -4.03 -9.96
N ALA A 150 -7.40 -4.31 -9.52
CA ALA A 150 -6.29 -4.48 -10.45
C ALA A 150 -6.48 -5.76 -11.27
N ASN A 151 -5.98 -5.76 -12.51
CA ASN A 151 -5.86 -6.93 -13.37
C ASN A 151 -4.49 -6.92 -14.06
N GLU A 152 -4.22 -7.84 -14.99
CA GLU A 152 -2.92 -7.92 -15.66
C GLU A 152 -2.51 -6.60 -16.37
N ASP A 153 -3.48 -5.88 -16.93
CA ASP A 153 -3.25 -4.70 -17.77
C ASP A 153 -3.27 -3.38 -16.99
N LYS A 154 -3.96 -3.33 -15.86
CA LYS A 154 -4.19 -2.08 -15.11
C LYS A 154 -4.19 -2.25 -13.60
N THR A 155 -3.76 -1.20 -12.94
CA THR A 155 -3.78 -1.07 -11.48
C THR A 155 -5.19 -0.76 -10.96
N CYS A 156 -5.42 -0.99 -9.67
CA CYS A 156 -6.70 -0.69 -9.03
C CYS A 156 -7.03 0.82 -8.96
N ILE A 157 -8.33 1.12 -8.93
CA ILE A 157 -8.90 2.41 -8.54
C ILE A 157 -9.66 2.20 -7.22
N LYS A 158 -9.34 3.01 -6.22
CA LYS A 158 -9.96 2.97 -4.90
C LYS A 158 -10.60 4.31 -4.56
N SER A 159 -11.60 4.30 -3.71
CA SER A 159 -12.27 5.49 -3.22
C SER A 159 -12.24 5.52 -1.70
N LEU A 160 -12.11 6.72 -1.13
CA LEU A 160 -12.39 6.99 0.27
C LEU A 160 -13.68 7.80 0.36
N VAL A 161 -14.60 7.34 1.19
CA VAL A 161 -15.95 7.91 1.32
C VAL A 161 -16.29 8.13 2.78
N VAL A 162 -16.92 9.25 3.11
CA VAL A 162 -17.46 9.47 4.47
C VAL A 162 -18.68 8.57 4.69
N ARG A 163 -18.67 7.78 5.76
CA ARG A 163 -19.75 6.86 6.17
C ARG A 163 -21.03 7.63 6.46
N GLY A 164 -22.18 7.09 6.04
CA GLY A 164 -23.49 7.73 6.25
C GLY A 164 -23.84 8.81 5.22
N SER A 165 -22.95 9.07 4.25
CA SER A 165 -23.28 9.86 3.07
C SER A 165 -23.88 8.95 2.00
N SER A 166 -25.17 8.66 2.12
CA SER A 166 -25.96 8.26 0.96
C SER A 166 -26.23 9.50 0.12
N GLU A 167 -25.83 9.47 -1.14
CA GLU A 167 -26.43 10.32 -2.18
C GLU A 167 -27.91 9.97 -2.36
#